data_AF-A0A9J6BID7-F1
#
_entry.id   AF-A0A9J6BID7-F1
#
_cell.length_a   1.000
_cell.length_b   1.000
_cell.length_c   1.000
_cell.angle_alpha   90.00
_cell.angle_beta   90.00
_cell.angle_gamma   90.00
#
_symmetry.space_group_name_H-M   'P 1'
#
loop_
_entity.id
_entity.type
_entity.pdbx_description
1 polymer ?
#
loop_
_entity_poly.entity_id
_entity_poly.type
_entity_poly.pdbx_seq_one_letter_code
_entity_poly.pdbx_strand_id
1 'polypeptide(L)'
;MSVLNQNTPNFCLKTFFSGPLQRTFLVCYFENQNRKCVIPNEFHNAAITGVVFNNCNPIIFPKDVFEIFPNIRVLKIKNSAFSSFTRADLWIFRNILEIHVTGCKNLQELSSEVFDDLLNLEVIVLENNNLINVGPNILNKLKYLKYVNFNGNPGISGIYDSIKRNGNFLTLKELKSDLLIRYQNLYILHLQQRKQILHQKNNVEKIETIEDDQVSTDVMKNIYNKKFQDFSVFIGDYEILVHRIVLASRCPKFARMLNDENVRHFSLFNITTTVFGRILDYLYYDKMPVKTEGENWKYVEIFEAAVEYELEKLKEFAEMKIIKLELNVENAIKILELSNKHDNEDLRNAAFNEIQKSFKGRELNKEFAKDSGWLTKIIETVDENEQMLKEALEELDKFL
;
A
#
# COMPACT_ATOMS: atom_id res chain seq x y z
N MET A 1 -25.91 49.71 7.95
CA MET A 1 -25.73 49.97 9.39
C MET A 1 -26.89 49.34 10.14
N SER A 2 -26.66 48.19 10.76
CA SER A 2 -27.46 47.71 11.88
C SER A 2 -26.46 47.15 12.89
N VAL A 3 -26.63 47.59 14.13
CA VAL A 3 -25.67 47.49 15.23
C VAL A 3 -25.50 46.02 15.64
N LEU A 4 -24.26 45.54 15.57
CA LEU A 4 -23.86 44.19 15.97
C LEU A 4 -23.80 44.09 17.50
N ASN A 5 -24.58 43.16 18.04
CA ASN A 5 -24.61 42.82 19.45
C ASN A 5 -23.42 41.89 19.76
N GLN A 6 -22.53 42.29 20.68
CA GLN A 6 -21.21 41.68 20.93
C GLN A 6 -21.21 40.35 21.72
N ASN A 7 -22.34 39.63 21.81
CA ASN A 7 -22.48 38.46 22.69
C ASN A 7 -22.97 37.17 22.02
N THR A 8 -22.95 37.05 20.68
CA THR A 8 -23.12 35.77 19.99
C THR A 8 -21.77 35.23 19.49
N PRO A 9 -21.24 34.13 20.07
CA PRO A 9 -19.97 33.58 19.62
C PRO A 9 -20.19 32.80 18.31
N ASN A 10 -19.38 33.08 17.29
CA ASN A 10 -19.34 32.46 15.95
C ASN A 10 -20.31 33.07 14.93
N PHE A 11 -19.82 34.06 14.18
CA PHE A 11 -20.44 34.60 12.97
C PHE A 11 -20.52 33.53 11.87
N CYS A 12 -21.71 33.01 11.53
CA CYS A 12 -21.93 32.25 10.29
C CYS A 12 -22.27 33.20 9.13
N LEU A 13 -21.26 33.72 8.45
CA LEU A 13 -21.46 34.43 7.18
C LEU A 13 -21.73 33.40 6.07
N LYS A 14 -22.83 33.59 5.32
CA LYS A 14 -23.12 32.81 4.12
C LYS A 14 -22.41 33.46 2.94
N THR A 15 -21.52 32.72 2.29
CA THR A 15 -20.81 33.21 1.11
C THR A 15 -20.80 32.14 0.02
N PHE A 16 -20.52 32.55 -1.21
CA PHE A 16 -20.31 31.65 -2.32
C PHE A 16 -18.82 31.33 -2.45
N PHE A 17 -18.52 30.07 -2.63
CA PHE A 17 -17.19 29.61 -2.97
C PHE A 17 -17.20 28.93 -4.33
N SER A 18 -16.34 29.38 -5.25
CA SER A 18 -16.10 28.71 -6.52
C SER A 18 -14.76 27.97 -6.49
N GLY A 19 -14.82 26.65 -6.61
CA GLY A 19 -13.64 25.78 -6.61
C GLY A 19 -12.90 25.70 -7.94
N PRO A 20 -11.80 24.93 -8.01
CA PRO A 20 -11.01 24.72 -9.23
C PRO A 20 -11.81 24.16 -10.40
N LEU A 21 -12.88 23.41 -10.13
CA LEU A 21 -13.81 22.89 -11.13
C LEU A 21 -14.95 23.88 -11.47
N GLN A 22 -14.80 25.16 -11.08
CA GLN A 22 -15.78 26.24 -11.29
C GLN A 22 -17.17 25.96 -10.68
N ARG A 23 -17.25 25.03 -9.72
CA ARG A 23 -18.48 24.73 -8.97
C ARG A 23 -18.68 25.74 -7.87
N THR A 24 -19.90 26.26 -7.75
CA THR A 24 -20.27 27.24 -6.73
C THR A 24 -21.00 26.56 -5.57
N PHE A 25 -20.48 26.73 -4.36
CA PHE A 25 -21.03 26.20 -3.12
C PHE A 25 -21.51 27.34 -2.23
N LEU A 26 -22.66 27.17 -1.58
CA LEU A 26 -23.10 28.07 -0.53
C LEU A 26 -22.48 27.58 0.78
N VAL A 27 -21.57 28.37 1.36
CA VAL A 27 -20.79 27.94 2.52
C VAL A 27 -21.10 28.76 3.77
N CYS A 28 -21.12 28.09 4.93
CA CYS A 28 -21.12 28.74 6.24
C CYS A 28 -19.68 28.94 6.71
N TYR A 29 -19.34 30.20 7.05
CA TYR A 29 -18.01 30.58 7.51
C TYR A 29 -17.93 30.55 9.04
N PHE A 30 -16.89 29.96 9.60
CA PHE A 30 -16.58 29.94 11.02
C PHE A 30 -15.19 30.55 11.21
N GLU A 31 -15.11 31.64 11.97
CA GLU A 31 -13.85 32.33 12.27
C GLU A 31 -13.65 32.42 13.78
N ASN A 32 -12.45 32.10 14.26
CA ASN A 32 -12.21 32.15 15.70
C ASN A 32 -10.77 32.54 16.06
N GLN A 33 -10.58 33.75 16.58
CA GLN A 33 -9.31 34.26 17.07
C GLN A 33 -8.91 33.62 18.40
N ASN A 34 -8.48 32.34 18.38
CA ASN A 34 -7.99 31.56 19.53
C ASN A 34 -9.03 31.01 20.52
N ARG A 35 -10.30 30.81 20.12
CA ARG A 35 -11.24 29.94 20.88
C ARG A 35 -11.57 28.68 20.08
N LYS A 36 -12.17 27.70 20.76
CA LYS A 36 -12.71 26.47 20.17
C LYS A 36 -13.77 26.81 19.12
N CYS A 37 -13.55 26.47 17.85
CA CYS A 37 -14.59 26.54 16.82
C CYS A 37 -15.63 25.44 17.11
N VAL A 38 -16.89 25.85 17.33
CA VAL A 38 -18.03 24.95 17.54
C VAL A 38 -19.14 25.41 16.61
N ILE A 39 -19.73 24.46 15.87
CA ILE A 39 -20.94 24.72 15.10
C ILE A 39 -22.12 24.64 16.08
N PRO A 40 -22.94 25.70 16.26
CA PRO A 40 -24.10 25.65 17.13
C PRO A 40 -25.14 24.65 16.62
N ASN A 41 -25.70 23.81 17.51
CA ASN A 41 -26.70 22.80 17.16
C ASN A 41 -28.02 23.40 16.61
N GLU A 42 -28.26 24.69 16.81
CA GLU A 42 -29.49 25.40 16.45
C GLU A 42 -29.58 25.77 14.95
N PHE A 43 -28.56 25.46 14.14
CA PHE A 43 -28.38 26.01 12.79
C PHE A 43 -28.71 25.04 11.63
N HIS A 44 -29.85 24.36 11.66
CA HIS A 44 -30.23 23.47 10.56
C HIS A 44 -30.42 24.25 9.23
N ASN A 45 -29.62 23.95 8.20
CA ASN A 45 -29.73 24.61 6.89
C ASN A 45 -29.33 23.70 5.72
N ALA A 46 -30.32 23.12 5.05
CA ALA A 46 -30.11 22.23 3.90
C ALA A 46 -29.57 22.92 2.63
N ALA A 47 -29.65 24.26 2.53
CA ALA A 47 -29.10 25.00 1.40
C ALA A 47 -27.57 25.18 1.50
N ILE A 48 -27.00 25.04 2.70
CA ILE A 48 -25.55 25.09 2.90
C ILE A 48 -24.93 23.81 2.35
N THR A 49 -24.05 23.99 1.38
CA THR A 49 -23.30 22.91 0.73
C THR A 49 -21.83 22.90 1.12
N GLY A 50 -21.42 23.75 2.07
CA GLY A 50 -20.08 23.68 2.61
C GLY A 50 -19.84 24.42 3.92
N VAL A 51 -18.72 24.07 4.54
CA VAL A 51 -18.26 24.65 5.80
C VAL A 51 -16.84 25.17 5.65
N VAL A 52 -16.59 26.37 6.18
CA VAL A 52 -15.27 27.01 6.15
C VAL A 52 -14.84 27.30 7.58
N PHE A 53 -13.67 26.78 7.98
CA PHE A 53 -13.02 27.09 9.25
C PHE A 53 -11.81 27.97 8.98
N ASN A 54 -11.81 29.20 9.47
CA ASN A 54 -10.70 30.14 9.31
C ASN A 54 -10.11 30.53 10.67
N ASN A 55 -8.80 30.43 10.80
CA ASN A 55 -8.04 30.74 12.02
C ASN A 55 -8.49 29.92 13.25
N CYS A 56 -9.17 28.78 13.09
CA CYS A 56 -9.71 28.00 14.21
C CYS A 56 -8.59 27.23 14.96
N ASN A 57 -8.53 27.36 16.29
CA ASN A 57 -7.58 26.63 17.14
C ASN A 57 -8.19 26.29 18.52
N PRO A 58 -8.50 25.00 18.82
CA PRO A 58 -8.47 23.83 17.94
C PRO A 58 -9.70 23.74 17.03
N ILE A 59 -9.60 22.95 15.96
CA ILE A 59 -10.75 22.54 15.14
C ILE A 59 -11.46 21.38 15.84
N ILE A 60 -12.75 21.53 16.14
CA ILE A 60 -13.57 20.46 16.69
C ILE A 60 -14.82 20.35 15.84
N PHE A 61 -14.91 19.26 15.07
CA PHE A 61 -16.10 18.96 14.29
C PHE A 61 -17.21 18.45 15.22
N PRO A 62 -18.42 19.01 15.18
CA PRO A 62 -19.56 18.39 15.84
C PRO A 62 -19.83 17.05 15.16
N LYS A 63 -20.12 16.03 15.96
CA LYS A 63 -20.49 14.70 15.45
C LYS A 63 -21.73 14.77 14.56
N ASP A 64 -22.59 15.75 14.81
CA ASP A 64 -23.90 15.91 14.17
C ASP A 64 -23.88 16.97 13.04
N VAL A 65 -22.70 17.28 12.47
CA VAL A 65 -22.58 18.31 11.42
C VAL A 65 -23.45 18.03 10.19
N PHE A 66 -23.78 16.77 9.92
CA PHE A 66 -24.70 16.36 8.85
C PHE A 66 -26.17 16.50 9.22
N GLU A 67 -26.52 16.52 10.50
CA GLU A 67 -27.85 16.89 10.93
C GLU A 67 -28.06 18.39 10.72
N ILE A 68 -27.03 19.20 10.95
CA ILE A 68 -27.08 20.66 10.77
C ILE A 68 -27.03 21.03 9.28
N PHE A 69 -26.14 20.40 8.51
CA PHE A 69 -25.92 20.69 7.08
C PHE A 69 -25.91 19.37 6.26
N PRO A 70 -27.09 18.82 5.92
CA PRO A 70 -27.19 17.50 5.30
C PRO A 70 -26.55 17.41 3.90
N ASN A 71 -26.37 18.55 3.23
CA ASN A 71 -25.88 18.63 1.85
C ASN A 71 -24.43 19.12 1.74
N ILE A 72 -23.60 18.97 2.77
CA ILE A 72 -22.17 19.33 2.68
C ILE A 72 -21.50 18.58 1.53
N ARG A 73 -20.78 19.34 0.70
CA ARG A 73 -19.95 18.91 -0.44
C ARG A 73 -18.57 19.55 -0.44
N VAL A 74 -18.34 20.62 0.33
CA VAL A 74 -17.01 21.24 0.48
C VAL A 74 -16.64 21.50 1.94
N LEU A 75 -15.41 21.16 2.31
CA LEU A 75 -14.78 21.47 3.59
C LEU A 75 -13.58 22.35 3.30
N LYS A 76 -13.54 23.52 3.93
CA LYS A 76 -12.39 24.40 3.86
C LYS A 76 -11.85 24.68 5.25
N ILE A 77 -10.54 24.60 5.40
CA ILE A 77 -9.81 24.86 6.62
C ILE A 77 -8.65 25.78 6.25
N LYS A 78 -8.57 26.95 6.87
CA LYS A 78 -7.57 27.96 6.53
C LYS A 78 -6.90 28.47 7.80
N ASN A 79 -5.57 28.54 7.78
CA ASN A 79 -4.77 29.13 8.86
C ASN A 79 -5.09 28.55 10.25
N SER A 80 -5.49 27.29 10.31
CA SER A 80 -5.92 26.62 11.54
C SER A 80 -4.80 25.73 12.08
N ALA A 81 -4.82 25.48 13.38
CA ALA A 81 -3.79 24.69 14.06
C ALA A 81 -4.24 23.24 14.29
N PHE A 82 -3.58 22.30 13.63
CA PHE A 82 -3.63 20.86 13.88
C PHE A 82 -2.39 20.22 13.24
N SER A 83 -1.91 19.10 13.80
CA SER A 83 -0.67 18.45 13.37
C SER A 83 -0.86 17.41 12.26
N SER A 84 -2.02 16.76 12.24
CA SER A 84 -2.38 15.70 11.31
C SER A 84 -3.89 15.59 11.21
N PHE A 85 -4.39 14.98 10.13
CA PHE A 85 -5.74 14.45 10.08
C PHE A 85 -5.70 12.96 10.38
N THR A 86 -6.60 12.46 11.22
CA THR A 86 -6.89 11.04 11.31
C THR A 86 -8.02 10.67 10.35
N ARG A 87 -8.11 9.39 9.98
CA ARG A 87 -9.25 8.85 9.23
C ARG A 87 -10.59 9.15 9.92
N ALA A 88 -10.62 9.12 11.25
CA ALA A 88 -11.80 9.42 12.06
C ALA A 88 -12.23 10.90 11.97
N ASP A 89 -11.28 11.85 11.85
CA ASP A 89 -11.59 13.28 11.73
C ASP A 89 -12.32 13.60 10.42
N LEU A 90 -11.96 12.90 9.34
CA LEU A 90 -12.54 13.10 8.01
C LEU A 90 -13.70 12.15 7.71
N TRP A 91 -13.86 11.06 8.48
CA TRP A 91 -14.92 10.07 8.29
C TRP A 91 -16.32 10.69 8.19
N ILE A 92 -16.59 11.68 9.04
CA ILE A 92 -17.88 12.38 9.01
C ILE A 92 -18.14 12.96 7.61
N PHE A 93 -17.13 13.47 6.92
CA PHE A 93 -17.23 14.11 5.61
C PHE A 93 -17.23 13.14 4.39
N ARG A 94 -17.64 11.88 4.54
CA ARG A 94 -17.62 10.86 3.46
C ARG A 94 -18.29 11.24 2.13
N ASN A 95 -19.24 12.17 2.14
CA ASN A 95 -19.97 12.63 0.94
C ASN A 95 -19.37 13.89 0.29
N ILE A 96 -18.18 14.30 0.71
CA ILE A 96 -17.54 15.52 0.25
C ILE A 96 -16.95 15.36 -1.16
N LEU A 97 -17.02 16.44 -1.94
CA LEU A 97 -16.45 16.53 -3.28
C LEU A 97 -15.14 17.32 -3.27
N GLU A 98 -15.01 18.30 -2.38
CA GLU A 98 -13.82 19.15 -2.33
C GLU A 98 -13.32 19.37 -0.90
N ILE A 99 -12.02 19.11 -0.69
CA ILE A 99 -11.33 19.45 0.56
C ILE A 99 -10.24 20.48 0.29
N HIS A 100 -10.27 21.56 1.05
CA HIS A 100 -9.33 22.68 0.93
C HIS A 100 -8.71 22.96 2.30
N VAL A 101 -7.43 22.70 2.46
CA VAL A 101 -6.68 22.96 3.68
C VAL A 101 -5.48 23.81 3.32
N THR A 102 -5.48 25.07 3.76
CA THR A 102 -4.42 26.02 3.36
C THR A 102 -3.85 26.79 4.53
N GLY A 103 -2.55 27.08 4.48
CA GLY A 103 -1.88 27.90 5.49
C GLY A 103 -1.84 27.29 6.90
N CYS A 104 -2.13 26.00 7.06
CA CYS A 104 -2.10 25.28 8.33
C CYS A 104 -0.65 24.84 8.64
N LYS A 105 0.10 25.70 9.36
CA LYS A 105 1.56 25.54 9.55
C LYS A 105 1.98 24.37 10.42
N ASN A 106 1.08 23.84 11.25
CA ASN A 106 1.38 22.69 12.09
C ASN A 106 1.12 21.36 11.37
N LEU A 107 0.42 21.37 10.22
CA LEU A 107 0.12 20.16 9.46
C LEU A 107 1.39 19.67 8.78
N GLN A 108 2.00 18.64 9.36
CA GLN A 108 3.27 18.07 8.90
C GLN A 108 3.12 16.69 8.27
N GLU A 109 2.08 15.95 8.66
CA GLU A 109 1.92 14.55 8.25
C GLU A 109 0.50 14.23 7.79
N LEU A 110 0.41 13.37 6.78
CA LEU A 110 -0.84 12.73 6.34
C LEU A 110 -0.63 11.22 6.28
N SER A 111 -1.46 10.44 6.97
CA SER A 111 -1.41 8.98 6.91
C SER A 111 -1.95 8.45 5.56
N SER A 112 -1.55 7.24 5.15
CA SER A 112 -1.97 6.62 3.87
C SER A 112 -3.48 6.48 3.74
N GLU A 113 -4.17 6.30 4.86
CA GLU A 113 -5.59 5.98 4.92
C GLU A 113 -6.51 7.18 5.18
N VAL A 114 -5.94 8.39 5.27
CA VAL A 114 -6.68 9.59 5.73
C VAL A 114 -7.83 9.98 4.80
N PHE A 115 -7.72 9.66 3.51
CA PHE A 115 -8.76 9.94 2.51
C PHE A 115 -9.52 8.68 2.04
N ASP A 116 -9.25 7.50 2.63
CA ASP A 116 -9.73 6.23 2.10
C ASP A 116 -11.26 6.13 1.98
N ASP A 117 -12.00 6.80 2.87
CA ASP A 117 -13.47 6.78 2.88
C ASP A 117 -14.10 7.92 2.09
N LEU A 118 -13.30 8.87 1.60
CA LEU A 118 -13.77 10.02 0.82
C LEU A 118 -13.91 9.64 -0.65
N LEU A 119 -14.67 8.60 -0.94
CA LEU A 119 -14.71 7.95 -2.25
C LEU A 119 -15.20 8.87 -3.38
N ASN A 120 -16.00 9.89 -3.05
CA ASN A 120 -16.54 10.88 -3.99
C ASN A 120 -15.65 12.11 -4.18
N LEU A 121 -14.48 12.15 -3.54
CA LEU A 121 -13.61 13.32 -3.55
C LEU A 121 -13.04 13.59 -4.95
N GLU A 122 -13.30 14.80 -5.45
CA GLU A 122 -12.88 15.27 -6.77
C GLU A 122 -11.73 16.29 -6.70
N VAL A 123 -11.60 17.02 -5.59
CA VAL A 123 -10.63 18.10 -5.42
C VAL A 123 -9.93 18.00 -4.07
N ILE A 124 -8.59 18.00 -4.09
CA ILE A 124 -7.75 18.16 -2.90
C ILE A 124 -6.87 19.39 -3.07
N VAL A 125 -6.99 20.35 -2.16
CA VAL A 125 -6.08 21.49 -2.06
C VAL A 125 -5.44 21.48 -0.68
N LEU A 126 -4.13 21.31 -0.63
CA LEU A 126 -3.30 21.25 0.57
C LEU A 126 -2.18 22.29 0.49
N GLU A 127 -2.47 23.48 -0.01
CA GLU A 127 -1.48 24.50 -0.36
C GLU A 127 -0.90 25.25 0.86
N ASN A 128 0.39 25.59 0.79
CA ASN A 128 1.10 26.45 1.75
C ASN A 128 1.05 25.93 3.21
N ASN A 129 0.96 24.62 3.40
CA ASN A 129 1.09 23.96 4.70
C ASN A 129 2.57 23.58 4.95
N ASN A 130 2.84 22.85 6.04
CA ASN A 130 4.19 22.41 6.38
C ASN A 130 4.34 20.88 6.20
N LEU A 131 3.66 20.30 5.20
CA LEU A 131 3.70 18.86 5.00
C LEU A 131 5.13 18.42 4.68
N ILE A 132 5.64 17.51 5.51
CA ILE A 132 6.94 16.84 5.38
C ILE A 132 6.71 15.40 4.91
N ASN A 133 5.72 14.72 5.51
CA ASN A 133 5.42 13.31 5.26
C ASN A 133 4.00 13.14 4.71
N VAL A 134 3.87 12.39 3.61
CA VAL A 134 2.58 11.97 3.07
C VAL A 134 2.61 10.47 2.86
N GLY A 135 1.62 9.77 3.41
CA GLY A 135 1.54 8.32 3.38
C GLY A 135 1.49 7.77 1.96
N PRO A 136 1.92 6.51 1.76
CA PRO A 136 1.99 5.91 0.45
C PRO A 136 0.60 5.75 -0.10
N ASN A 137 0.45 5.91 -1.41
CA ASN A 137 -0.80 5.59 -2.11
C ASN A 137 -2.03 6.36 -1.58
N ILE A 138 -1.83 7.50 -0.91
CA ILE A 138 -2.89 8.31 -0.28
C ILE A 138 -4.00 8.75 -1.25
N LEU A 139 -3.71 8.74 -2.57
CA LEU A 139 -4.65 9.11 -3.64
C LEU A 139 -5.18 7.89 -4.42
N ASN A 140 -4.79 6.66 -4.08
CA ASN A 140 -5.08 5.48 -4.92
C ASN A 140 -6.54 5.07 -4.89
N LYS A 141 -7.22 5.21 -3.74
CA LYS A 141 -8.64 4.87 -3.61
C LYS A 141 -9.58 5.94 -4.17
N LEU A 142 -9.07 7.14 -4.45
CA LEU A 142 -9.85 8.29 -4.91
C LEU A 142 -10.08 8.24 -6.43
N LYS A 143 -11.05 7.43 -6.85
CA LYS A 143 -11.33 7.14 -8.27
C LYS A 143 -11.84 8.35 -9.07
N TYR A 144 -12.50 9.29 -8.40
CA TYR A 144 -13.10 10.48 -9.03
C TYR A 144 -12.25 11.75 -8.87
N LEU A 145 -11.04 11.63 -8.33
CA LEU A 145 -10.15 12.76 -8.10
C LEU A 145 -9.73 13.38 -9.44
N LYS A 146 -9.99 14.69 -9.60
CA LYS A 146 -9.74 15.46 -10.82
C LYS A 146 -8.67 16.53 -10.63
N TYR A 147 -8.56 17.09 -9.42
CA TYR A 147 -7.65 18.19 -9.13
C TYR A 147 -6.93 17.98 -7.82
N VAL A 148 -5.62 18.20 -7.83
CA VAL A 148 -4.77 18.12 -6.64
C VAL A 148 -3.77 19.26 -6.62
N ASN A 149 -3.65 19.93 -5.48
CA ASN A 149 -2.70 21.00 -5.25
C ASN A 149 -1.98 20.80 -3.91
N PHE A 150 -0.69 20.47 -3.94
CA PHE A 150 0.18 20.35 -2.76
C PHE A 150 1.23 21.46 -2.70
N ASN A 151 1.00 22.56 -3.41
CA ASN A 151 2.02 23.56 -3.63
C ASN A 151 2.41 24.28 -2.33
N GLY A 152 3.66 24.75 -2.23
CA GLY A 152 4.10 25.47 -1.03
C GLY A 152 4.24 24.63 0.24
N ASN A 153 4.37 23.30 0.11
CA ASN A 153 4.77 22.41 1.21
C ASN A 153 6.25 22.02 1.05
N PRO A 154 7.14 22.24 2.02
CA PRO A 154 8.58 21.96 1.86
C PRO A 154 8.88 20.47 1.60
N GLY A 155 8.08 19.58 2.18
CA GLY A 155 8.13 18.14 1.95
C GLY A 155 7.59 17.67 0.61
N ILE A 156 7.10 18.56 -0.26
CA ILE A 156 6.44 18.19 -1.53
C ILE A 156 6.74 19.20 -2.67
N SER A 157 7.18 20.43 -2.37
CA SER A 157 7.28 21.54 -3.32
C SER A 157 8.26 21.27 -4.46
N GLY A 158 9.40 20.63 -4.18
CA GLY A 158 10.35 20.25 -5.23
C GLY A 158 9.76 19.32 -6.31
N ILE A 159 8.79 18.47 -5.93
CA ILE A 159 8.03 17.63 -6.86
C ILE A 159 7.04 18.51 -7.63
N TYR A 160 6.24 19.31 -6.91
CA TYR A 160 5.22 20.14 -7.52
C TYR A 160 5.78 21.16 -8.52
N ASP A 161 6.90 21.82 -8.19
CA ASP A 161 7.54 22.83 -9.04
C ASP A 161 8.19 22.21 -10.29
N SER A 162 8.78 21.02 -10.16
CA SER A 162 9.34 20.28 -11.29
C SER A 162 8.26 19.89 -12.30
N ILE A 163 7.06 19.55 -11.82
CA ILE A 163 5.96 19.17 -12.69
C ILE A 163 5.23 20.42 -13.26
N LYS A 164 5.11 21.51 -12.48
CA LYS A 164 4.50 22.78 -12.93
C LYS A 164 5.25 23.44 -14.10
N ARG A 165 6.57 23.26 -14.18
CA ARG A 165 7.41 23.80 -15.27
C ARG A 165 7.10 23.19 -16.64
N ASN A 166 6.40 22.05 -16.71
CA ASN A 166 6.01 21.40 -17.97
C ASN A 166 4.69 21.93 -18.58
N GLY A 167 4.15 23.04 -18.07
CA GLY A 167 3.17 23.85 -18.79
C GLY A 167 1.73 23.32 -18.86
N ASN A 168 1.43 22.15 -18.30
CA ASN A 168 0.07 21.59 -18.23
C ASN A 168 -0.37 21.30 -16.79
N PHE A 169 -1.68 21.40 -16.55
CA PHE A 169 -2.30 20.97 -15.30
C PHE A 169 -1.96 19.50 -15.03
N LEU A 170 -1.62 19.17 -13.77
CA LEU A 170 -1.17 17.85 -13.34
C LEU A 170 -2.17 16.75 -13.72
N THR A 171 -1.69 15.69 -14.36
CA THR A 171 -2.45 14.43 -14.38
C THR A 171 -2.23 13.70 -13.06
N LEU A 172 -3.29 13.08 -12.52
CA LEU A 172 -3.23 12.32 -11.26
C LEU A 172 -2.13 11.24 -11.25
N LYS A 173 -1.73 10.78 -12.43
CA LYS A 173 -0.75 9.71 -12.65
C LYS A 173 0.68 10.16 -12.33
N GLU A 174 1.07 11.36 -12.74
CA GLU A 174 2.42 11.92 -12.52
C GLU A 174 2.66 12.25 -11.05
N LEU A 175 1.63 12.80 -10.38
CA LEU A 175 1.74 13.08 -8.95
C LEU A 175 1.82 11.79 -8.11
N LYS A 176 1.12 10.73 -8.52
CA LYS A 176 1.15 9.42 -7.84
C LYS A 176 2.53 8.77 -7.90
N SER A 177 3.23 8.81 -9.03
CA SER A 177 4.56 8.21 -9.18
C SER A 177 5.60 8.93 -8.31
N ASP A 178 5.59 10.27 -8.29
CA ASP A 178 6.63 11.03 -7.60
C ASP A 178 6.42 11.05 -6.07
N LEU A 179 5.15 11.09 -5.61
CA LEU A 179 4.84 10.90 -4.19
C LEU A 179 5.28 9.52 -3.69
N LEU A 180 5.16 8.47 -4.54
CA LEU A 180 5.62 7.12 -4.19
C LEU A 180 7.14 7.08 -4.02
N ILE A 181 7.89 7.69 -4.94
CA ILE A 181 9.36 7.77 -4.88
C ILE A 181 9.82 8.50 -3.62
N ARG A 182 9.22 9.65 -3.28
CA ARG A 182 9.60 10.39 -2.08
C ARG A 182 9.23 9.68 -0.80
N TYR A 183 8.07 9.01 -0.76
CA TYR A 183 7.68 8.21 0.39
C TYR A 183 8.68 7.07 0.65
N GLN A 184 9.14 6.38 -0.41
CA GLN A 184 10.16 5.36 -0.27
C GLN A 184 11.45 5.93 0.34
N ASN A 185 11.88 7.11 -0.11
CA ASN A 185 13.07 7.77 0.41
C ASN A 185 12.91 8.19 1.89
N LEU A 186 11.76 8.73 2.29
CA LEU A 186 11.48 9.11 3.67
C LEU A 186 11.34 7.90 4.60
N TYR A 187 10.75 6.80 4.11
CA TYR A 187 10.67 5.54 4.86
C TYR A 187 12.06 4.96 5.11
N ILE A 188 12.96 5.00 4.12
CA ILE A 188 14.37 4.63 4.28
C ILE A 188 15.04 5.53 5.32
N LEU A 189 14.82 6.85 5.25
CA LEU A 189 15.35 7.81 6.21
C LEU A 189 14.84 7.55 7.64
N HIS A 190 13.56 7.23 7.79
CA HIS A 190 12.95 6.92 9.08
C HIS A 190 13.47 5.59 9.64
N LEU A 191 13.69 4.58 8.80
CA LEU A 191 14.34 3.33 9.20
C LEU A 191 15.79 3.56 9.64
N GLN A 192 16.51 4.48 9.00
CA GLN A 192 17.86 4.90 9.43
C GLN A 192 17.82 5.59 10.79
N GLN A 193 16.90 6.54 11.00
CA GLN A 193 16.71 7.20 12.31
C GLN A 193 16.31 6.20 13.41
N ARG A 194 15.46 5.21 13.09
CA ARG A 194 15.07 4.17 14.05
C ARG A 194 16.23 3.25 14.41
N LYS A 195 17.14 2.97 13.47
CA LYS A 195 18.43 2.30 13.76
C LYS A 195 19.32 3.15 14.68
N GLN A 196 19.35 4.47 14.50
CA GLN A 196 20.08 5.39 15.39
C GLN A 196 19.49 5.41 16.81
N ILE A 197 18.16 5.42 16.96
CA ILE A 197 17.48 5.34 18.28
C ILE A 197 17.71 3.99 18.96
N LEU A 198 17.77 2.90 18.19
CA LEU A 198 18.15 1.57 18.70
C LEU A 198 19.63 1.52 19.13
N HIS A 199 20.52 2.23 18.43
CA HIS A 199 21.92 2.42 18.84
C HIS A 199 22.05 3.27 20.11
N GLN A 200 21.21 4.29 20.31
CA GLN A 200 21.21 5.13 21.51
C GLN A 200 20.85 4.37 22.80
N LYS A 201 20.20 3.20 22.71
CA LYS A 201 19.89 2.36 23.88
C LYS A 201 21.07 1.49 24.36
N ASN A 202 22.15 1.38 23.59
CA ASN A 202 23.35 0.64 23.98
C ASN A 202 24.56 1.60 24.08
N ASN A 203 24.84 2.01 25.31
CA ASN A 203 25.79 3.03 25.79
C ASN A 203 27.18 3.18 25.13
N VAL A 204 27.56 4.46 24.96
CA VAL A 204 28.87 5.11 25.21
C VAL A 204 30.09 4.69 24.37
N GLU A 205 30.41 5.48 23.34
CA GLU A 205 31.62 6.32 23.27
C GLU A 205 31.50 7.31 22.10
N LYS A 206 31.92 8.55 22.36
CA LYS A 206 31.68 9.72 21.53
C LYS A 206 32.75 9.80 20.44
N ILE A 207 32.50 9.15 19.31
CA ILE A 207 33.20 9.47 18.06
C ILE A 207 32.38 10.57 17.38
N GLU A 208 33.00 11.73 17.14
CA GLU A 208 32.42 12.81 16.33
C GLU A 208 32.09 12.25 14.94
N THR A 209 30.84 11.88 14.72
CA THR A 209 30.38 11.38 13.42
C THR A 209 30.13 12.57 12.51
N ILE A 210 30.95 12.64 11.47
CA ILE A 210 30.80 13.47 10.27
C ILE A 210 29.32 13.51 9.85
N GLU A 211 28.78 14.73 9.80
CA GLU A 211 27.45 15.02 9.23
C GLU A 211 27.43 14.61 7.76
N ASP A 212 26.29 14.04 7.35
CA ASP A 212 25.96 13.50 6.01
C ASP A 212 26.61 12.16 5.63
N ASP A 213 25.81 11.08 5.70
CA ASP A 213 26.10 9.78 5.07
C ASP A 213 25.88 9.85 3.54
N GLN A 214 26.56 10.80 2.91
CA GLN A 214 26.52 11.04 1.47
C GLN A 214 27.06 9.82 0.71
N VAL A 215 28.02 9.10 1.31
CA VAL A 215 28.58 7.85 0.77
C VAL A 215 27.51 6.77 0.69
N SER A 216 26.75 6.49 1.76
CA SER A 216 25.65 5.50 1.70
C SER A 216 24.58 5.92 0.71
N THR A 217 24.24 7.22 0.67
CA THR A 217 23.24 7.74 -0.27
C THR A 217 23.67 7.56 -1.73
N ASP A 218 24.92 7.87 -2.06
CA ASP A 218 25.48 7.72 -3.40
C ASP A 218 25.64 6.24 -3.80
N VAL A 219 26.07 5.39 -2.87
CA VAL A 219 26.15 3.94 -3.08
C VAL A 219 24.76 3.36 -3.37
N MET A 220 23.76 3.69 -2.54
CA MET A 220 22.38 3.24 -2.73
C MET A 220 21.81 3.74 -4.06
N LYS A 221 22.03 5.01 -4.40
CA LYS A 221 21.63 5.59 -5.70
C LYS A 221 22.23 4.82 -6.87
N ASN A 222 23.52 4.45 -6.80
CA ASN A 222 24.18 3.71 -7.87
C ASN A 222 23.65 2.28 -7.99
N ILE A 223 23.45 1.59 -6.87
CA ILE A 223 22.84 0.25 -6.82
C ILE A 223 21.43 0.29 -7.45
N TYR A 224 20.60 1.28 -7.08
CA TYR A 224 19.25 1.44 -7.62
C TYR A 224 19.23 1.74 -9.12
N ASN A 225 20.21 2.50 -9.60
CA ASN A 225 20.39 2.80 -11.03
C ASN A 225 21.14 1.70 -11.79
N LYS A 226 21.36 0.52 -11.18
CA LYS A 226 22.06 -0.63 -11.78
C LYS A 226 23.46 -0.30 -12.30
N LYS A 227 24.18 0.62 -11.65
CA LYS A 227 25.57 0.95 -11.97
C LYS A 227 26.53 0.10 -11.15
N PHE A 228 27.65 -0.29 -11.74
CA PHE A 228 28.72 -1.07 -11.10
C PHE A 228 28.34 -2.52 -10.77
N GLN A 229 27.48 -3.12 -11.59
CA GLN A 229 27.20 -4.56 -11.51
C GLN A 229 28.49 -5.34 -11.79
N ASP A 230 28.91 -6.13 -10.81
CA ASP A 230 30.22 -6.78 -10.74
C ASP A 230 30.13 -8.31 -10.84
N PHE A 231 28.93 -8.84 -11.14
CA PHE A 231 28.68 -10.26 -11.16
C PHE A 231 27.56 -10.66 -12.12
N SER A 232 27.69 -11.88 -12.66
CA SER A 232 26.74 -12.44 -13.60
C SER A 232 26.02 -13.65 -13.01
N VAL A 233 24.71 -13.72 -13.24
CA VAL A 233 23.88 -14.88 -12.95
C VAL A 233 23.28 -15.37 -14.26
N PHE A 234 23.55 -16.62 -14.61
CA PHE A 234 23.04 -17.28 -15.80
C PHE A 234 21.82 -18.14 -15.47
N ILE A 235 20.76 -17.97 -16.25
CA ILE A 235 19.55 -18.80 -16.19
C ILE A 235 19.30 -19.32 -17.60
N GLY A 236 19.71 -20.56 -17.86
CA GLY A 236 19.88 -21.04 -19.23
C GLY A 236 20.87 -20.16 -19.99
N ASP A 237 20.46 -19.66 -21.15
CA ASP A 237 21.29 -18.79 -22.01
C ASP A 237 21.18 -17.30 -21.64
N TYR A 238 20.38 -16.95 -20.64
CA TYR A 238 20.18 -15.56 -20.24
C TYR A 238 21.16 -15.13 -19.16
N GLU A 239 21.95 -14.11 -19.46
CA GLU A 239 22.82 -13.44 -18.49
C GLU A 239 22.08 -12.29 -17.79
N ILE A 240 22.16 -12.27 -16.46
CA ILE A 240 21.63 -11.19 -15.64
C ILE A 240 22.78 -10.61 -14.81
N LEU A 241 23.11 -9.34 -15.09
CA LEU A 241 24.10 -8.59 -14.34
C LEU A 241 23.51 -8.13 -12.99
N VAL A 242 24.29 -8.28 -11.91
CA VAL A 242 23.90 -8.00 -10.52
C VAL A 242 25.10 -7.48 -9.71
N HIS A 243 24.83 -7.00 -8.49
CA HIS A 243 25.86 -6.65 -7.51
C HIS A 243 26.05 -7.78 -6.50
N ARG A 244 27.28 -8.28 -6.31
CA ARG A 244 27.62 -9.30 -5.30
C ARG A 244 27.17 -8.87 -3.91
N ILE A 245 27.43 -7.61 -3.57
CA ILE A 245 27.14 -7.06 -2.25
C ILE A 245 25.66 -7.08 -1.92
N VAL A 246 24.78 -6.86 -2.90
CA VAL A 246 23.32 -6.92 -2.69
C VAL A 246 22.88 -8.36 -2.47
N LEU A 247 23.33 -9.30 -3.30
CA LEU A 247 22.98 -10.71 -3.14
C LEU A 247 23.47 -11.25 -1.79
N ALA A 248 24.73 -11.02 -1.45
CA ALA A 248 25.33 -11.52 -0.20
C ALA A 248 24.70 -10.89 1.05
N SER A 249 24.35 -9.60 1.02
CA SER A 249 23.76 -8.93 2.20
C SER A 249 22.28 -9.24 2.42
N ARG A 250 21.57 -9.72 1.40
CA ARG A 250 20.10 -9.85 1.41
C ARG A 250 19.59 -11.27 1.24
N CYS A 251 20.46 -12.21 0.84
CA CYS A 251 20.13 -13.61 0.65
C CYS A 251 21.17 -14.49 1.35
N PRO A 252 20.81 -15.19 2.45
CA PRO A 252 21.75 -16.01 3.22
C PRO A 252 22.45 -17.09 2.38
N LYS A 253 21.73 -17.72 1.45
CA LYS A 253 22.32 -18.70 0.55
C LYS A 253 23.34 -18.08 -0.40
N PHE A 254 23.03 -16.97 -1.04
CA PHE A 254 23.99 -16.29 -1.89
C PHE A 254 25.19 -15.77 -1.09
N ALA A 255 25.01 -15.35 0.15
CA ALA A 255 26.12 -14.97 1.04
C ALA A 255 27.12 -16.13 1.18
N ARG A 256 26.62 -17.35 1.46
CA ARG A 256 27.46 -18.55 1.55
C ARG A 256 28.11 -18.91 0.22
N MET A 257 27.36 -18.82 -0.89
CA MET A 257 27.87 -19.13 -2.23
C MET A 257 28.93 -18.11 -2.71
N LEU A 258 28.83 -16.84 -2.30
CA LEU A 258 29.76 -15.77 -2.66
C LEU A 258 30.97 -15.68 -1.71
N ASN A 259 31.05 -16.52 -0.68
CA ASN A 259 32.16 -16.56 0.25
C ASN A 259 33.47 -17.06 -0.39
N ASP A 260 33.38 -17.76 -1.52
CA ASP A 260 34.54 -18.09 -2.36
C ASP A 260 34.82 -16.96 -3.36
N GLU A 261 35.95 -16.29 -3.16
CA GLU A 261 36.40 -15.18 -4.00
C GLU A 261 36.65 -15.59 -5.47
N ASN A 262 36.86 -16.88 -5.73
CA ASN A 262 37.11 -17.40 -7.08
C ASN A 262 35.86 -17.53 -7.94
N VAL A 263 34.68 -17.49 -7.33
CA VAL A 263 33.41 -17.61 -8.05
C VAL A 263 33.24 -16.40 -8.98
N ARG A 264 33.13 -16.65 -10.28
CA ARG A 264 32.97 -15.59 -11.30
C ARG A 264 31.53 -15.33 -11.71
N HIS A 265 30.67 -16.35 -11.63
CA HIS A 265 29.26 -16.27 -11.93
C HIS A 265 28.49 -17.39 -11.22
N PHE A 266 27.17 -17.29 -11.21
CA PHE A 266 26.28 -18.41 -10.85
C PHE A 266 25.53 -18.91 -12.07
N SER A 267 25.25 -20.21 -12.11
CA SER A 267 24.34 -20.82 -13.08
C SER A 267 23.19 -21.46 -12.32
N LEU A 268 21.96 -20.99 -12.55
CA LEU A 268 20.76 -21.42 -11.85
C LEU A 268 19.86 -22.21 -12.82
N PHE A 269 19.43 -23.40 -12.41
CA PHE A 269 18.73 -24.34 -13.30
C PHE A 269 17.24 -24.52 -12.98
N ASN A 270 16.83 -24.34 -11.72
CA ASN A 270 15.46 -24.60 -11.26
C ASN A 270 14.69 -23.31 -10.97
N ILE A 271 14.92 -22.27 -11.78
CA ILE A 271 14.27 -20.98 -11.64
C ILE A 271 14.17 -20.30 -13.00
N THR A 272 13.03 -19.69 -13.29
CA THR A 272 12.84 -18.94 -14.53
C THR A 272 13.41 -17.52 -14.39
N THR A 273 13.74 -16.88 -15.52
CA THR A 273 14.21 -15.48 -15.54
C THR A 273 13.19 -14.51 -14.96
N THR A 274 11.89 -14.77 -15.16
CA THR A 274 10.79 -13.98 -14.60
C THR A 274 10.73 -14.10 -13.08
N VAL A 275 10.75 -15.32 -12.55
CA VAL A 275 10.75 -15.59 -11.10
C VAL A 275 12.01 -15.02 -10.46
N PHE A 276 13.20 -15.23 -11.03
CA PHE A 276 14.43 -14.66 -10.50
C PHE A 276 14.43 -13.12 -10.57
N GLY A 277 13.86 -12.52 -11.62
CA GLY A 277 13.64 -11.08 -11.68
C GLY A 277 12.79 -10.57 -10.52
N ARG A 278 11.79 -11.32 -10.08
CA ARG A 278 11.00 -11.02 -8.88
C ARG A 278 11.79 -11.17 -7.58
N ILE A 279 12.66 -12.17 -7.49
CA ILE A 279 13.60 -12.28 -6.37
C ILE A 279 14.52 -11.06 -6.33
N LEU A 280 15.06 -10.61 -7.48
CA LEU A 280 15.89 -9.41 -7.54
C LEU A 280 15.11 -8.15 -7.16
N ASP A 281 13.87 -7.98 -7.63
CA ASP A 281 13.02 -6.87 -7.21
C ASP A 281 12.87 -6.82 -5.67
N TYR A 282 12.70 -7.98 -5.03
CA TYR A 282 12.65 -8.09 -3.58
C TYR A 282 14.00 -7.75 -2.91
N LEU A 283 15.11 -8.33 -3.39
CA LEU A 283 16.42 -8.13 -2.78
C LEU A 283 16.89 -6.68 -2.86
N TYR A 284 16.61 -6.00 -3.98
CA TYR A 284 17.01 -4.60 -4.21
C TYR A 284 16.06 -3.59 -3.58
N TYR A 285 14.74 -3.82 -3.66
CA TYR A 285 13.75 -2.78 -3.39
C TYR A 285 12.74 -3.16 -2.30
N ASP A 286 12.88 -4.31 -1.64
CA ASP A 286 11.86 -4.89 -0.73
C ASP A 286 10.46 -5.00 -1.39
N LYS A 287 10.43 -5.05 -2.73
CA LYS A 287 9.21 -5.09 -3.51
C LYS A 287 8.66 -6.52 -3.55
N MET A 288 7.54 -6.73 -2.88
CA MET A 288 6.85 -8.02 -2.93
C MET A 288 6.29 -8.27 -4.34
N PRO A 289 6.42 -9.50 -4.87
CA PRO A 289 5.95 -9.81 -6.21
C PRO A 289 4.43 -9.78 -6.25
N VAL A 290 3.89 -8.89 -7.09
CA VAL A 290 2.47 -8.84 -7.40
C VAL A 290 2.34 -9.19 -8.86
N LYS A 291 1.59 -10.26 -9.15
CA LYS A 291 1.35 -10.71 -10.53
C LYS A 291 0.64 -9.62 -11.30
N THR A 292 1.26 -9.15 -12.38
CA THR A 292 0.66 -8.19 -13.32
C THR A 292 0.11 -8.90 -14.54
N GLU A 293 -0.79 -8.23 -15.25
CA GLU A 293 -1.36 -8.74 -16.51
C GLU A 293 -0.23 -9.05 -17.52
N GLY A 294 -0.29 -10.23 -18.14
CA GLY A 294 0.72 -10.71 -19.08
C GLY A 294 1.86 -11.56 -18.49
N GLU A 295 1.96 -11.68 -17.16
CA GLU A 295 3.00 -12.52 -16.54
C GLU A 295 2.55 -13.97 -16.35
N ASN A 296 3.37 -14.91 -16.82
CA ASN A 296 3.13 -16.34 -16.71
C ASN A 296 4.04 -16.99 -15.65
N TRP A 297 3.79 -16.66 -14.38
CA TRP A 297 4.37 -17.35 -13.22
C TRP A 297 3.31 -17.52 -12.13
N LYS A 298 3.53 -18.46 -11.20
CA LYS A 298 2.65 -18.77 -10.06
C LYS A 298 3.33 -18.48 -8.72
N TYR A 299 2.58 -18.11 -7.70
CA TYR A 299 3.10 -17.88 -6.35
C TYR A 299 3.76 -19.13 -5.76
N VAL A 300 3.36 -20.33 -6.20
CA VAL A 300 4.09 -21.58 -5.93
C VAL A 300 5.58 -21.49 -6.34
N GLU A 301 5.89 -20.93 -7.51
CA GLU A 301 7.28 -20.81 -7.97
C GLU A 301 8.07 -19.79 -7.14
N ILE A 302 7.40 -18.69 -6.70
CA ILE A 302 8.02 -17.74 -5.76
C ILE A 302 8.28 -18.40 -4.41
N PHE A 303 7.34 -19.22 -3.92
CA PHE A 303 7.48 -19.92 -2.65
C PHE A 303 8.67 -20.88 -2.67
N GLU A 304 8.77 -21.73 -3.70
CA GLU A 304 9.90 -22.65 -3.85
C GLU A 304 11.24 -21.90 -3.94
N ALA A 305 11.29 -20.82 -4.71
CA ALA A 305 12.47 -19.97 -4.77
C ALA A 305 12.78 -19.33 -3.41
N ALA A 306 11.77 -18.82 -2.69
CA ALA A 306 11.96 -18.19 -1.38
C ALA A 306 12.48 -19.18 -0.34
N VAL A 307 12.01 -20.43 -0.35
CA VAL A 307 12.59 -21.50 0.49
C VAL A 307 14.03 -21.79 0.08
N GLU A 308 14.26 -22.01 -1.23
CA GLU A 308 15.57 -22.35 -1.78
C GLU A 308 16.63 -21.30 -1.50
N TYR A 309 16.26 -20.01 -1.46
CA TYR A 309 17.15 -18.88 -1.19
C TYR A 309 17.08 -18.35 0.25
N GLU A 310 16.32 -19.02 1.14
CA GLU A 310 16.19 -18.68 2.56
C GLU A 310 15.66 -17.25 2.81
N LEU A 311 14.61 -16.87 2.06
CA LEU A 311 13.99 -15.55 2.10
C LEU A 311 12.65 -15.60 2.87
N GLU A 312 12.73 -15.60 4.20
CA GLU A 312 11.60 -15.91 5.09
C GLU A 312 10.35 -15.04 4.85
N LYS A 313 10.51 -13.71 4.79
CA LYS A 313 9.38 -12.79 4.54
C LYS A 313 8.74 -12.99 3.17
N LEU A 314 9.55 -13.37 2.17
CA LEU A 314 9.05 -13.63 0.83
C LEU A 314 8.31 -14.99 0.78
N LYS A 315 8.79 -15.98 1.54
CA LYS A 315 8.15 -17.28 1.73
C LYS A 315 6.76 -17.11 2.35
N GLU A 316 6.66 -16.40 3.49
CA GLU A 316 5.38 -16.09 4.16
C GLU A 316 4.40 -15.35 3.23
N PHE A 317 4.92 -14.39 2.45
CA PHE A 317 4.11 -13.66 1.49
C PHE A 317 3.57 -14.56 0.37
N ALA A 318 4.42 -15.40 -0.21
CA ALA A 318 4.05 -16.31 -1.29
C ALA A 318 3.04 -17.35 -0.80
N GLU A 319 3.25 -17.92 0.37
CA GLU A 319 2.31 -18.80 1.06
C GLU A 319 0.92 -18.17 1.17
N MET A 320 0.82 -16.98 1.74
CA MET A 320 -0.46 -16.27 1.88
C MET A 320 -1.14 -16.08 0.52
N LYS A 321 -0.36 -15.81 -0.55
CA LYS A 321 -0.89 -15.61 -1.89
C LYS A 321 -1.36 -16.93 -2.53
N ILE A 322 -0.64 -18.03 -2.32
CA ILE A 322 -1.06 -19.36 -2.76
C ILE A 322 -2.42 -19.69 -2.15
N ILE A 323 -2.56 -19.59 -0.83
CA ILE A 323 -3.81 -19.92 -0.11
C ILE A 323 -4.99 -19.08 -0.61
N LYS A 324 -4.77 -17.79 -0.86
CA LYS A 324 -5.87 -16.85 -1.18
C LYS A 324 -6.24 -16.79 -2.65
N LEU A 325 -5.29 -17.04 -3.56
CA LEU A 325 -5.45 -16.72 -4.98
C LEU A 325 -5.23 -17.91 -5.91
N GLU A 326 -4.46 -18.93 -5.51
CA GLU A 326 -4.11 -20.04 -6.39
C GLU A 326 -4.71 -21.37 -5.94
N LEU A 327 -4.83 -21.61 -4.64
CA LEU A 327 -5.35 -22.86 -4.09
C LEU A 327 -6.80 -23.10 -4.53
N ASN A 328 -7.02 -24.26 -5.12
CA ASN A 328 -8.31 -24.77 -5.55
C ASN A 328 -8.27 -26.31 -5.57
N VAL A 329 -9.42 -26.94 -5.83
CA VAL A 329 -9.54 -28.41 -5.82
C VAL A 329 -8.57 -29.08 -6.79
N GLU A 330 -8.35 -28.52 -7.99
CA GLU A 330 -7.53 -29.13 -9.04
C GLU A 330 -6.03 -29.17 -8.68
N ASN A 331 -5.57 -28.21 -7.88
CA ASN A 331 -4.15 -28.11 -7.50
C ASN A 331 -3.86 -28.42 -6.03
N ALA A 332 -4.89 -28.68 -5.21
CA ALA A 332 -4.73 -28.89 -3.78
C ALA A 332 -3.81 -30.06 -3.43
N ILE A 333 -3.84 -31.17 -4.20
CA ILE A 333 -2.92 -32.31 -3.98
C ILE A 333 -1.46 -31.87 -4.16
N LYS A 334 -1.16 -31.15 -5.25
CA LYS A 334 0.21 -30.68 -5.54
C LYS A 334 0.69 -29.69 -4.47
N ILE A 335 -0.21 -28.83 -3.97
CA ILE A 335 0.11 -27.91 -2.86
C ILE A 335 0.31 -28.69 -1.55
N LEU A 336 -0.45 -29.76 -1.31
CA LEU A 336 -0.25 -30.64 -0.15
C LEU A 336 1.11 -31.34 -0.20
N GLU A 337 1.49 -31.89 -1.35
CA GLU A 337 2.82 -32.47 -1.57
C GLU A 337 3.94 -31.46 -1.33
N LEU A 338 3.79 -30.25 -1.89
CA LEU A 338 4.72 -29.14 -1.68
C LEU A 338 4.83 -28.75 -0.20
N SER A 339 3.70 -28.68 0.50
CA SER A 339 3.67 -28.34 1.93
C SER A 339 4.36 -29.40 2.79
N ASN A 340 4.21 -30.68 2.45
CA ASN A 340 4.89 -31.78 3.13
C ASN A 340 6.39 -31.78 2.83
N LYS A 341 6.79 -31.52 1.57
CA LYS A 341 8.19 -31.37 1.16
C LYS A 341 8.94 -30.29 1.94
N HIS A 342 8.26 -29.20 2.29
CA HIS A 342 8.86 -28.04 2.98
C HIS A 342 8.46 -27.92 4.46
N ASP A 343 7.82 -28.94 5.02
CA ASP A 343 7.27 -28.96 6.38
C ASP A 343 6.46 -27.70 6.74
N ASN A 344 5.63 -27.23 5.81
CA ASN A 344 4.81 -26.03 5.98
C ASN A 344 3.40 -26.42 6.46
N GLU A 345 3.07 -26.13 7.72
CA GLU A 345 1.79 -26.52 8.31
C GLU A 345 0.60 -25.74 7.74
N ASP A 346 0.75 -24.44 7.49
CA ASP A 346 -0.33 -23.58 7.05
C ASP A 346 -0.80 -23.94 5.63
N LEU A 347 0.13 -24.15 4.68
CA LEU A 347 -0.18 -24.66 3.34
C LEU A 347 -0.82 -26.06 3.41
N ARG A 348 -0.31 -26.92 4.29
CA ARG A 348 -0.80 -28.30 4.43
C ARG A 348 -2.25 -28.32 4.90
N ASN A 349 -2.54 -27.54 5.94
CA ASN A 349 -3.89 -27.40 6.48
C ASN A 349 -4.83 -26.78 5.44
N ALA A 350 -4.40 -25.73 4.74
CA ALA A 350 -5.19 -25.09 3.70
C ALA A 350 -5.50 -26.06 2.56
N ALA A 351 -4.48 -26.75 2.04
CA ALA A 351 -4.63 -27.71 0.95
C ALA A 351 -5.52 -28.91 1.34
N PHE A 352 -5.32 -29.46 2.53
CA PHE A 352 -6.16 -30.55 3.05
C PHE A 352 -7.62 -30.11 3.21
N ASN A 353 -7.86 -28.91 3.74
CA ASN A 353 -9.21 -28.36 3.85
C ASN A 353 -9.86 -28.12 2.47
N GLU A 354 -9.09 -27.76 1.46
CA GLU A 354 -9.60 -27.62 0.10
C GLU A 354 -9.99 -28.99 -0.48
N ILE A 355 -9.18 -30.02 -0.29
CA ILE A 355 -9.48 -31.41 -0.70
C ILE A 355 -10.75 -31.91 0.00
N GLN A 356 -10.89 -31.65 1.30
CA GLN A 356 -12.04 -32.05 2.11
C GLN A 356 -13.38 -31.53 1.53
N LYS A 357 -13.39 -30.38 0.84
CA LYS A 357 -14.61 -29.83 0.23
C LYS A 357 -15.18 -30.72 -0.89
N SER A 358 -14.34 -31.50 -1.54
CA SER A 358 -14.77 -32.45 -2.58
C SER A 358 -15.49 -33.67 -2.00
N PHE A 359 -15.21 -34.03 -0.74
CA PHE A 359 -15.82 -35.18 -0.05
C PHE A 359 -17.06 -34.77 0.76
N LYS A 360 -18.08 -34.24 0.09
CA LYS A 360 -19.31 -33.76 0.74
C LYS A 360 -19.93 -34.83 1.65
N GLY A 361 -20.08 -34.51 2.95
CA GLY A 361 -20.69 -35.39 3.94
C GLY A 361 -19.81 -36.52 4.47
N ARG A 362 -18.51 -36.56 4.11
CA ARG A 362 -17.54 -37.55 4.63
C ARG A 362 -16.31 -36.83 5.16
N GLU A 363 -16.04 -36.93 6.46
CA GLU A 363 -14.85 -36.33 7.07
C GLU A 363 -13.63 -37.22 6.82
N LEU A 364 -12.59 -36.65 6.21
CA LEU A 364 -11.29 -37.30 6.02
C LEU A 364 -10.49 -37.22 7.32
N ASN A 365 -9.77 -38.30 7.66
CA ASN A 365 -8.87 -38.28 8.81
C ASN A 365 -7.73 -37.27 8.56
N LYS A 366 -7.55 -36.33 9.50
CA LYS A 366 -6.50 -35.30 9.44
C LYS A 366 -5.08 -35.85 9.39
N GLU A 367 -4.87 -37.09 9.86
CA GLU A 367 -3.58 -37.77 9.72
C GLU A 367 -3.15 -37.92 8.25
N PHE A 368 -4.11 -38.01 7.32
CA PHE A 368 -3.83 -38.06 5.89
C PHE A 368 -3.25 -36.76 5.33
N ALA A 369 -3.31 -35.64 6.05
CA ALA A 369 -2.64 -34.40 5.62
C ALA A 369 -1.11 -34.58 5.48
N LYS A 370 -0.53 -35.56 6.18
CA LYS A 370 0.90 -35.90 6.11
C LYS A 370 1.24 -36.99 5.10
N ASP A 371 0.24 -37.64 4.52
CA ASP A 371 0.39 -38.71 3.52
C ASP A 371 -0.39 -38.36 2.25
N SER A 372 0.27 -37.61 1.36
CA SER A 372 -0.31 -37.22 0.08
C SER A 372 -0.53 -38.41 -0.87
N GLY A 373 0.27 -39.47 -0.75
CA GLY A 373 0.21 -40.63 -1.65
C GLY A 373 -1.07 -41.44 -1.51
N TRP A 374 -1.59 -41.56 -0.28
CA TRP A 374 -2.90 -42.18 -0.05
C TRP A 374 -4.07 -41.34 -0.60
N LEU A 375 -4.01 -40.01 -0.41
CA LEU A 375 -5.06 -39.11 -0.91
C LEU A 375 -5.15 -39.10 -2.43
N THR A 376 -4.02 -39.13 -3.14
CA THR A 376 -3.98 -39.23 -4.60
C THR A 376 -4.73 -40.47 -5.09
N LYS A 377 -4.44 -41.64 -4.50
CA LYS A 377 -5.11 -42.90 -4.86
C LYS A 377 -6.62 -42.86 -4.63
N ILE A 378 -7.08 -42.26 -3.53
CA ILE A 378 -8.51 -42.12 -3.25
C ILE A 378 -9.18 -41.27 -4.33
N ILE A 379 -8.58 -40.13 -4.68
CA ILE A 379 -9.15 -39.19 -5.65
C ILE A 379 -9.23 -39.86 -7.03
N GLU A 380 -8.15 -40.50 -7.48
CA GLU A 380 -8.12 -41.28 -8.72
C GLU A 380 -9.22 -42.35 -8.75
N THR A 381 -9.39 -43.11 -7.66
CA THR A 381 -10.43 -44.14 -7.57
C THR A 381 -11.84 -43.55 -7.62
N VAL A 382 -12.07 -42.38 -7.02
CA VAL A 382 -13.39 -41.71 -7.05
C VAL A 382 -13.69 -41.22 -8.46
N ASP A 383 -12.73 -40.58 -9.12
CA ASP A 383 -12.88 -40.06 -10.48
C ASP A 383 -13.15 -41.19 -11.49
N GLU A 384 -12.44 -42.32 -11.38
CA GLU A 384 -12.69 -43.53 -12.19
C GLU A 384 -14.12 -44.04 -12.01
N ASN A 385 -14.61 -44.13 -10.77
CA ASN A 385 -15.96 -44.61 -10.49
C ASN A 385 -17.05 -43.65 -10.99
N GLU A 386 -16.85 -42.34 -10.87
CA GLU A 386 -17.79 -41.34 -11.40
C GLU A 386 -17.85 -41.39 -12.93
N GLN A 387 -16.69 -41.56 -13.59
CA GLN A 387 -16.62 -41.71 -15.04
C GLN A 387 -17.35 -42.99 -15.51
N MET A 388 -17.12 -44.13 -14.85
CA MET A 388 -17.83 -45.37 -15.15
C MET A 388 -19.36 -45.24 -14.97
N LEU A 389 -19.81 -44.54 -13.92
CA LEU A 389 -21.23 -44.29 -13.68
C LEU A 389 -21.83 -43.43 -14.80
N LYS A 390 -21.11 -42.41 -15.26
CA LYS A 390 -21.54 -41.52 -16.32
C LYS A 390 -21.67 -42.25 -17.66
N GLU A 391 -20.69 -43.08 -18.01
CA GLU A 391 -20.73 -43.91 -19.22
C GLU A 391 -21.90 -44.91 -19.19
N ALA A 392 -22.15 -45.54 -18.04
CA ALA A 392 -23.28 -46.45 -17.87
C ALA A 392 -24.64 -45.74 -18.06
N LEU A 393 -24.78 -44.50 -17.57
CA LEU A 393 -25.99 -43.69 -17.77
C LEU A 393 -26.17 -43.28 -19.25
N GLU A 394 -25.09 -42.88 -19.93
CA GLU A 394 -25.13 -42.56 -21.36
C GLU A 394 -25.47 -43.77 -22.24
N GLU A 395 -25.07 -44.98 -21.85
CA GLU A 395 -25.53 -46.20 -22.53
C GLU A 395 -27.00 -46.49 -22.25
N LEU A 396 -27.46 -46.33 -21.00
CA LEU A 396 -28.86 -46.55 -20.63
C LEU A 396 -29.82 -45.64 -21.43
N ASP A 397 -29.44 -44.38 -21.63
CA ASP A 397 -30.19 -43.39 -22.42
C ASP A 397 -30.27 -43.73 -23.92
N LYS A 398 -29.41 -44.62 -24.45
CA LYS A 398 -29.52 -45.11 -25.84
C LYS A 398 -30.56 -46.21 -26.00
N PHE A 399 -30.97 -46.85 -24.90
CA PHE A 399 -31.95 -47.94 -24.89
C PHE A 399 -33.37 -47.49 -24.49
N LEU A 400 -33.50 -46.28 -23.94
CA LEU A 400 -34.76 -45.60 -23.65
C LEU A 400 -35.14 -44.66 -24.81
#